data_AF-A0A931Y3V4-F1
#
_entry.id   AF-A0A931Y3V4-F1
#
_cell.length_a   1.000
_cell.length_b   1.000
_cell.length_c   1.000
_cell.angle_alpha   90.00
_cell.angle_beta   90.00
_cell.angle_gamma   90.00
#
_symmetry.space_group_name_H-M   'P 1'
#
loop_
_entity.id
_entity.type
_entity.pdbx_description
1 polymer ?
#
loop_
_entity_poly.entity_id
_entity_poly.type
_entity_poly.pdbx_seq_one_letter_code
_entity_poly.pdbx_strand_id
1 'polypeptide(L)'
;MERGIDELARELLEPLLRARPQPSQWRLVAWDAEQGVQVTLGRGDVMLLVELERRDEARDCYARTARFNVCARRTFRADLPLGDAERRAVDAFVAMIRAREVRLPLLPERPTTSRGAAVREIEVDRVLIPEGLGHYYVNPYVGCMIGCEFCYVDERADLSRELEGLPRLPWGRWVDVKVNAAEVLRREVREHPPGIVRMSPIVTDPYQPLERRYRVTRQCLEVLVDAGFTPMVLTRAARIRDDFSILSRAPGAIVGFSIPTDDDRMRQHFEPGADPVEARLEALEEAHRHGLRTCAVIQPMLPMNVERLVDRVAPFASVVRVDRMYRMDRARALYDRAGCAWAAEDAFFERTAAELRSAFAARGVRADELDDLAAAMKAGPPRG
;
A
#
# COMPACT_ATOMS: atom_id res chain seq x y z
N MET A 1 -24.54 17.93 7.58
CA MET A 1 -23.48 17.68 6.59
C MET A 1 -22.61 16.60 7.20
N GLU A 2 -22.62 15.39 6.64
CA GLU A 2 -21.72 14.33 7.12
C GLU A 2 -20.28 14.81 6.95
N ARG A 3 -19.49 14.72 8.01
CA ARG A 3 -18.10 15.19 8.04
C ARG A 3 -17.23 14.19 7.29
N GLY A 4 -16.40 14.65 6.37
CA GLY A 4 -15.43 13.81 5.68
C GLY A 4 -14.35 13.31 6.64
N ILE A 5 -13.69 12.21 6.28
CA ILE A 5 -12.70 11.54 7.12
C ILE A 5 -11.51 12.45 7.46
N ASP A 6 -11.09 13.30 6.53
CA ASP A 6 -10.03 14.28 6.75
C ASP A 6 -10.42 15.34 7.78
N GLU A 7 -11.69 15.76 7.80
CA GLU A 7 -12.18 16.73 8.79
C GLU A 7 -12.23 16.10 10.19
N LEU A 8 -12.59 14.83 10.29
CA LEU A 8 -12.55 14.06 11.53
C LEU A 8 -11.12 13.86 12.03
N ALA A 9 -10.21 13.49 11.12
CA ALA A 9 -8.80 13.32 11.43
C ALA A 9 -8.14 14.63 11.86
N ARG A 10 -8.46 15.76 11.20
CA ARG A 10 -7.96 17.09 11.60
C ARG A 10 -8.38 17.47 13.02
N GLU A 11 -9.60 17.13 13.43
CA GLU A 11 -10.03 17.35 14.81
C GLU A 11 -9.30 16.45 15.80
N LEU A 12 -9.14 15.17 15.45
CA LEU A 12 -8.45 14.19 16.29
C LEU A 12 -6.96 14.54 16.48
N LEU A 13 -6.32 15.03 15.41
CA LEU A 13 -4.89 15.34 15.33
C LEU A 13 -4.57 16.83 15.58
N GLU A 14 -5.57 17.65 15.93
CA GLU A 14 -5.44 19.10 16.07
C GLU A 14 -4.20 19.57 16.86
N PRO A 15 -3.81 18.95 18.00
CA PRO A 15 -2.61 19.35 18.74
C PRO A 15 -1.32 19.14 17.96
N LEU A 16 -1.22 18.04 17.21
CA LEU A 16 -0.04 17.75 16.39
C LEU A 16 0.03 18.70 15.20
N LEU A 17 -1.12 19.01 14.59
CA LEU A 17 -1.21 19.93 13.46
C LEU A 17 -0.86 21.37 13.86
N ARG A 18 -1.11 21.76 15.12
CA ARG A 18 -0.79 23.10 15.66
C ARG A 18 0.58 23.18 16.35
N ALA A 19 1.22 22.04 16.59
CA ALA A 19 2.51 22.00 17.29
C ALA A 19 3.58 22.75 16.48
N ARG A 20 4.36 23.61 17.15
CA ARG A 20 5.50 24.27 16.52
C ARG A 20 6.68 23.30 16.46
N PRO A 21 7.36 23.15 15.31
CA PRO A 21 8.50 22.25 15.19
C PRO A 21 9.63 22.68 16.12
N GLN A 22 10.17 21.74 16.91
CA GLN A 22 11.42 21.91 17.64
C GLN A 22 12.44 20.88 17.15
N PRO A 23 13.71 21.27 16.85
CA PRO A 23 14.70 20.38 16.25
C PRO A 23 15.01 19.11 17.08
N SER A 24 14.88 19.19 18.41
CA SER A 24 15.16 18.09 19.34
C SER A 24 13.94 17.21 19.65
N GLN A 25 12.76 17.55 19.13
CA GLN A 25 11.50 16.87 19.41
C GLN A 25 10.98 16.11 18.20
N TRP A 26 10.11 15.13 18.47
CA TRP A 26 9.32 14.50 17.43
C TRP A 26 8.35 15.51 16.83
N ARG A 27 8.32 15.61 15.50
CA ARG A 27 7.40 16.48 14.77
C ARG A 27 6.51 15.66 13.85
N LEU A 28 5.30 16.13 13.60
CA LEU A 28 4.46 15.59 12.55
C LEU A 28 5.12 15.86 11.19
N VAL A 29 5.39 14.79 10.45
CA VAL A 29 5.90 14.85 9.07
C VAL A 29 4.73 14.73 8.09
N ALA A 30 3.85 13.78 8.35
CA ALA A 30 2.68 13.52 7.52
C ALA A 30 1.58 12.84 8.33
N TRP A 31 0.38 12.82 7.77
CA TRP A 31 -0.75 12.03 8.25
C TRP A 31 -1.60 11.62 7.05
N ASP A 32 -2.40 10.59 7.22
CA ASP A 32 -3.41 10.12 6.26
C ASP A 32 -4.56 9.54 7.07
N ALA A 33 -5.78 9.63 6.56
CA ALA A 33 -6.97 9.13 7.21
C ALA A 33 -7.87 8.32 6.28
N GLU A 34 -7.65 8.35 4.97
CA GLU A 34 -8.58 7.77 4.01
C GLU A 34 -8.55 6.23 4.01
N GLN A 35 -7.37 5.64 4.26
CA GLN A 35 -7.14 4.19 4.28
C GLN A 35 -6.80 3.68 5.68
N GLY A 36 -7.30 4.38 6.70
CA GLY A 36 -6.95 4.24 8.11
C GLY A 36 -6.25 5.49 8.64
N VAL A 37 -6.59 5.90 9.86
CA VAL A 37 -5.99 7.08 10.49
C VAL A 37 -4.57 6.77 10.94
N GLN A 38 -3.59 7.43 10.34
CA GLN A 38 -2.17 7.23 10.61
C GLN A 38 -1.40 8.55 10.63
N VAL A 39 -0.30 8.59 11.38
CA VAL A 39 0.64 9.70 11.42
C VAL A 39 2.07 9.21 11.25
N THR A 40 2.88 9.99 10.55
CA THR A 40 4.34 9.82 10.51
C THR A 40 4.97 10.93 11.35
N LEU A 41 5.70 10.53 12.39
CA LEU A 41 6.47 11.40 13.26
C LEU A 41 7.95 11.29 12.90
N GLY A 42 8.64 12.43 12.78
CA GLY A 42 10.06 12.49 12.43
C GLY A 42 10.90 13.10 13.54
N ARG A 43 12.11 12.58 13.74
CA ARG A 43 13.16 13.17 14.59
C ARG A 43 14.54 12.83 14.02
N GLY A 44 15.24 13.82 13.46
CA GLY A 44 16.45 13.57 12.67
C GLY A 44 16.14 12.68 11.47
N ASP A 45 16.91 11.61 11.27
CA ASP A 45 16.72 10.62 10.20
C ASP A 45 15.73 9.50 10.57
N VAL A 46 15.18 9.53 11.79
CA VAL A 46 14.25 8.50 12.25
C VAL A 46 12.82 8.92 11.91
N MET A 47 12.11 8.04 11.20
CA MET A 47 10.69 8.17 10.88
C MET A 47 9.90 7.06 11.59
N LEU A 48 8.90 7.45 12.36
CA LEU A 48 8.02 6.60 13.15
C LEU A 48 6.61 6.72 12.59
N LEU A 49 6.07 5.62 12.08
CA LEU A 49 4.68 5.50 11.67
C LEU A 49 3.85 5.02 12.86
N VAL A 50 2.74 5.70 13.13
CA VAL A 50 1.74 5.31 14.14
C VAL A 50 0.38 5.20 13.47
N GLU A 51 -0.26 4.05 13.60
CA GLU A 51 -1.50 3.67 12.91
C GLU A 51 -2.60 3.38 13.94
N LEU A 52 -3.81 3.88 13.69
CA LEU A 52 -5.01 3.55 14.45
C LEU A 52 -5.77 2.44 13.75
N GLU A 53 -5.91 1.32 14.44
CA GLU A 53 -6.70 0.18 13.98
C GLU A 53 -7.96 0.04 14.81
N ARG A 54 -8.93 -0.70 14.27
CA ARG A 54 -10.16 -1.04 15.00
C ARG A 54 -9.80 -1.73 16.31
N ARG A 55 -10.50 -1.38 17.38
CA ARG A 55 -10.35 -2.06 18.67
C ARG A 55 -10.61 -3.56 18.53
N ASP A 56 -9.59 -4.35 18.86
CA ASP A 56 -9.65 -5.81 18.93
C ASP A 56 -8.73 -6.29 20.06
N GLU A 57 -9.29 -6.93 21.08
CA GLU A 57 -8.52 -7.44 22.24
C GLU A 57 -7.61 -8.63 21.86
N ALA A 58 -7.93 -9.34 20.78
CA ALA A 58 -7.17 -10.52 20.36
C ALA A 58 -5.91 -10.16 19.56
N ARG A 59 -5.80 -8.94 19.04
CA ARG A 59 -4.68 -8.51 18.20
C ARG A 59 -3.59 -7.85 19.01
N ASP A 60 -2.34 -8.21 18.71
CA ASP A 60 -1.20 -7.50 19.27
C ASP A 60 -1.16 -6.05 18.76
N CYS A 61 -0.76 -5.13 19.65
CA CYS A 61 -0.62 -3.71 19.35
C CYS A 61 0.22 -3.04 20.44
N TYR A 62 0.78 -1.88 20.15
CA TYR A 62 1.59 -1.13 21.11
C TYR A 62 0.76 -0.67 22.32
N ALA A 63 -0.41 -0.08 22.07
CA ALA A 63 -1.29 0.41 23.11
C ALA A 63 -2.76 0.37 22.68
N ARG A 64 -3.64 0.54 23.66
CA ARG A 64 -5.09 0.42 23.51
C ARG A 64 -5.79 1.64 24.10
N THR A 65 -6.69 2.27 23.33
CA THR A 65 -7.57 3.37 23.78
C THR A 65 -8.98 2.85 24.05
N ALA A 66 -10.01 3.67 24.25
CA ALA A 66 -11.37 3.12 24.33
C ALA A 66 -11.85 2.60 22.96
N ARG A 67 -11.37 3.18 21.86
CA ARG A 67 -11.89 2.94 20.51
C ARG A 67 -10.92 2.28 19.53
N PHE A 68 -9.63 2.30 19.83
CA PHE A 68 -8.60 1.88 18.88
C PHE A 68 -7.56 0.96 19.50
N ASN A 69 -7.03 0.08 18.65
CA ASN A 69 -5.68 -0.44 18.83
C ASN A 69 -4.71 0.57 18.19
N VAL A 70 -3.58 0.82 18.85
CA VAL A 70 -2.54 1.74 18.37
C VAL A 70 -1.31 0.92 18.04
N CYS A 71 -0.92 0.93 16.77
CA CYS A 71 0.24 0.22 16.25
C CYS A 71 1.33 1.23 15.90
N ALA A 72 2.60 0.91 16.17
CA ALA A 72 3.70 1.82 15.91
C ALA A 72 4.96 1.08 15.44
N ARG A 73 5.61 1.58 14.39
CA ARG A 73 6.80 0.99 13.78
C ARG A 73 7.68 2.04 13.10
N ARG A 74 8.96 1.74 12.91
CA ARG A 74 9.83 2.58 12.07
C ARG A 74 9.46 2.40 10.59
N THR A 75 9.35 3.50 9.85
CA THR A 75 8.88 3.48 8.45
C THR A 75 9.77 2.62 7.54
N PHE A 76 11.09 2.69 7.71
CA PHE A 76 12.08 1.99 6.87
C PHE A 76 12.79 0.82 7.57
N ARG A 77 12.44 0.52 8.83
CA ARG A 77 13.10 -0.50 9.68
C ARG A 77 12.10 -1.13 10.66
N ALA A 78 10.99 -1.60 10.12
CA ALA A 78 9.88 -2.14 10.91
C ALA A 78 10.26 -3.42 11.69
N ASP A 79 11.36 -4.08 11.31
CA ASP A 79 11.98 -5.23 11.96
C ASP A 79 12.59 -4.89 13.33
N LEU A 80 12.99 -3.64 13.54
CA LEU A 80 13.66 -3.22 14.76
C LEU A 80 12.65 -2.78 15.84
N PRO A 81 12.84 -3.20 17.10
CA PRO A 81 12.01 -2.75 18.19
C PRO A 81 12.17 -1.24 18.43
N LEU A 82 11.10 -0.62 18.92
CA LEU A 82 11.12 0.79 19.32
C LEU A 82 12.11 1.00 20.49
N GLY A 83 12.82 2.13 20.50
CA GLY A 83 13.63 2.61 21.61
C GLY A 83 12.83 3.54 22.53
N ASP A 84 13.44 3.96 23.65
CA ASP A 84 12.73 4.74 24.68
C ASP A 84 12.20 6.09 24.18
N ALA A 85 12.95 6.75 23.29
CA ALA A 85 12.53 8.02 22.72
C ALA A 85 11.33 7.87 21.78
N GLU A 86 11.23 6.76 21.07
CA GLU A 86 10.11 6.42 20.18
C GLU A 86 8.88 6.05 21.00
N ARG A 87 9.05 5.17 22.00
CA ARG A 87 7.99 4.81 22.96
C ARG A 87 7.34 6.03 23.59
N ARG A 88 8.14 6.97 24.13
CA ARG A 88 7.60 8.22 24.69
C ARG A 88 6.80 9.05 23.70
N ALA A 89 7.16 9.05 22.42
CA ALA A 89 6.41 9.74 21.38
C ALA A 89 5.06 9.05 21.11
N VAL A 90 5.07 7.72 21.03
CA VAL A 90 3.84 6.92 20.87
C VAL A 90 2.94 7.08 22.10
N ASP A 91 3.48 7.07 23.32
CA ASP A 91 2.71 7.26 24.55
C ASP A 91 2.03 8.64 24.57
N ALA A 92 2.73 9.69 24.15
CA ALA A 92 2.17 11.03 24.01
C ALA A 92 1.05 11.07 22.95
N PHE A 93 1.23 10.38 21.83
CA PHE A 93 0.19 10.23 20.81
C PHE A 93 -1.04 9.49 21.37
N VAL A 94 -0.84 8.37 22.05
CA VAL A 94 -1.92 7.58 22.69
C VAL A 94 -2.70 8.43 23.69
N ALA A 95 -2.01 9.20 24.53
CA ALA A 95 -2.66 10.11 25.48
C ALA A 95 -3.50 11.19 24.77
N MET A 96 -2.99 11.74 23.66
CA MET A 96 -3.73 12.69 22.83
C MET A 96 -5.00 12.07 22.25
N ILE A 97 -4.93 10.85 21.71
CA ILE A 97 -6.07 10.13 21.14
C ILE A 97 -7.11 9.84 22.22
N ARG A 98 -6.70 9.33 23.40
CA ARG A 98 -7.62 9.09 24.53
C ARG A 98 -8.42 10.33 24.92
N ALA A 99 -7.80 11.51 24.88
CA ALA A 99 -8.47 12.76 25.22
C ALA A 99 -9.47 13.27 24.15
N ARG A 100 -9.43 12.71 22.93
CA ARG A 100 -10.18 13.23 21.76
C ARG A 100 -11.06 12.21 21.06
N GLU A 101 -10.85 10.92 21.27
CA GLU A 101 -11.61 9.84 20.62
C GLU A 101 -13.12 9.89 20.93
N VAL A 102 -13.50 10.53 22.04
CA VAL A 102 -14.89 10.82 22.41
C VAL A 102 -15.60 11.77 21.44
N ARG A 103 -14.85 12.57 20.67
CA ARG A 103 -15.40 13.52 19.69
C ARG A 103 -15.71 12.90 18.34
N LEU A 104 -15.16 11.72 18.08
CA LEU A 104 -15.43 11.00 16.84
C LEU A 104 -16.88 10.45 16.86
N PRO A 105 -17.57 10.40 15.70
CA PRO A 105 -18.88 9.77 15.58
C PRO A 105 -18.87 8.36 16.19
N LEU A 106 -19.92 7.96 16.89
CA LEU A 106 -20.00 6.60 17.41
C LEU A 106 -20.02 5.61 16.25
N LEU A 107 -19.17 4.60 16.32
CA LEU A 107 -19.25 3.48 15.39
C LEU A 107 -20.55 2.72 15.69
N PRO A 108 -21.35 2.36 14.68
CA PRO A 108 -22.58 1.62 14.91
C PRO A 108 -22.25 0.24 15.51
N GLU A 109 -22.99 -0.20 16.53
CA GLU A 109 -22.81 -1.53 17.14
C GLU A 109 -22.91 -2.67 16.11
N ARG A 110 -23.72 -2.45 15.05
CA ARG A 110 -23.79 -3.28 13.86
C ARG A 110 -23.66 -2.40 12.63
N PRO A 111 -22.63 -2.59 11.79
CA PRO A 111 -22.52 -1.86 10.54
C PRO A 111 -23.77 -2.07 9.68
N THR A 112 -24.30 -0.99 9.11
CA THR A 112 -25.31 -1.11 8.04
C THR A 112 -24.63 -1.79 6.85
N THR A 113 -25.10 -2.97 6.47
CA THR A 113 -24.49 -3.73 5.37
C THR A 113 -25.29 -3.53 4.09
N SER A 114 -24.61 -3.29 2.98
CA SER A 114 -25.21 -3.30 1.64
C SER A 114 -24.49 -4.33 0.76
N ARG A 115 -25.23 -4.93 -0.18
CA ARG A 115 -24.70 -5.92 -1.14
C ARG A 115 -24.29 -5.30 -2.48
N GLY A 116 -24.57 -4.01 -2.67
CA GLY A 116 -24.26 -3.28 -3.90
C GLY A 116 -22.78 -2.96 -4.06
N ALA A 117 -22.40 -2.56 -5.27
CA ALA A 117 -21.14 -1.87 -5.48
C ALA A 117 -21.35 -0.36 -5.32
N ALA A 118 -20.40 0.35 -4.70
CA ALA A 118 -20.45 1.80 -4.56
C ALA A 118 -19.19 2.44 -5.14
N VAL A 119 -19.38 3.36 -6.08
CA VAL A 119 -18.33 4.25 -6.56
C VAL A 119 -18.73 5.66 -6.18
N ARG A 120 -17.93 6.33 -5.35
CA ARG A 120 -18.13 7.74 -5.01
C ARG A 120 -17.04 8.56 -5.68
N GLU A 121 -17.39 9.73 -6.18
CA GLU A 121 -16.41 10.74 -6.56
C GLU A 121 -16.22 11.64 -5.34
N ILE A 122 -14.96 11.85 -4.94
CA ILE A 122 -14.59 12.71 -3.81
C ILE A 122 -13.57 13.74 -4.26
N GLU A 123 -13.60 14.90 -3.62
CA GLU A 123 -12.58 15.92 -3.73
C GLU A 123 -11.70 15.87 -2.48
N VAL A 124 -10.38 15.98 -2.68
CA VAL A 124 -9.39 15.98 -1.61
C VAL A 124 -8.66 17.32 -1.58
N ASP A 125 -8.10 17.68 -0.43
CA ASP A 125 -7.25 18.86 -0.31
C ASP A 125 -5.75 18.54 -0.43
N ARG A 126 -5.40 17.25 -0.35
CA ARG A 126 -4.04 16.72 -0.39
C ARG A 126 -3.95 15.36 -1.06
N VAL A 127 -2.83 15.06 -1.70
CA VAL A 127 -2.62 13.75 -2.32
C VAL A 127 -1.17 13.26 -2.31
N LEU A 128 -0.18 14.17 -2.28
CA LEU A 128 1.23 13.85 -2.13
C LEU A 128 1.58 13.75 -0.65
N ILE A 129 1.75 12.54 -0.14
CA ILE A 129 2.01 12.32 1.28
C ILE A 129 3.51 12.03 1.49
N PRO A 130 4.25 12.85 2.27
CA PRO A 130 5.65 12.60 2.55
C PRO A 130 5.85 11.40 3.49
N GLU A 131 6.74 10.47 3.12
CA GLU A 131 7.21 9.37 3.99
C GLU A 131 8.54 9.71 4.67
N GLY A 132 9.16 10.82 4.26
CA GLY A 132 10.47 11.29 4.72
C GLY A 132 11.60 10.96 3.72
N LEU A 133 12.75 11.62 3.86
CA LEU A 133 13.97 11.35 3.08
C LEU A 133 13.80 11.41 1.55
N GLY A 134 12.91 12.28 1.04
CA GLY A 134 12.62 12.38 -0.40
C GLY A 134 11.75 11.24 -0.95
N HIS A 135 11.08 10.51 -0.08
CA HIS A 135 10.05 9.53 -0.43
C HIS A 135 8.67 10.09 -0.16
N TYR A 136 7.76 9.78 -1.08
CA TYR A 136 6.37 10.15 -1.04
C TYR A 136 5.50 8.98 -1.49
N TYR A 137 4.22 9.00 -1.15
CA TYR A 137 3.22 8.20 -1.84
C TYR A 137 2.05 9.05 -2.33
N VAL A 138 1.39 8.55 -3.35
CA VAL A 138 0.16 9.11 -3.92
C VAL A 138 -0.87 7.98 -4.02
N ASN A 139 -2.07 8.25 -3.53
CA ASN A 139 -3.22 7.36 -3.65
C ASN A 139 -4.31 7.98 -4.53
N PRO A 140 -4.46 7.55 -5.80
CA PRO A 140 -5.51 8.05 -6.69
C PRO A 140 -6.93 7.61 -6.27
N TYR A 141 -7.02 6.54 -5.48
CA TYR A 141 -8.26 5.90 -5.06
C TYR A 141 -8.24 5.56 -3.56
N VAL A 142 -9.42 5.50 -2.96
CA VAL A 142 -9.67 4.92 -1.63
C VAL A 142 -10.50 3.65 -1.80
N GLY A 143 -10.17 2.57 -1.10
CA GLY A 143 -10.70 1.23 -1.40
C GLY A 143 -10.12 0.63 -2.68
N CYS A 144 -10.49 -0.61 -3.01
CA CYS A 144 -9.91 -1.32 -4.14
C CYS A 144 -10.85 -2.40 -4.71
N MET A 145 -11.22 -2.29 -5.99
CA MET A 145 -12.03 -3.29 -6.72
C MET A 145 -11.25 -4.53 -7.17
N ILE A 146 -9.93 -4.59 -6.97
CA ILE A 146 -9.20 -5.85 -7.11
C ILE A 146 -9.75 -6.87 -6.10
N GLY A 147 -10.12 -6.40 -4.90
CA GLY A 147 -10.87 -7.19 -3.93
C GLY A 147 -10.11 -8.41 -3.42
N CYS A 148 -8.79 -8.33 -3.25
CA CYS A 148 -8.02 -9.45 -2.70
C CYS A 148 -8.60 -9.85 -1.34
N GLU A 149 -9.05 -11.09 -1.19
CA GLU A 149 -9.75 -11.54 0.03
C GLU A 149 -8.83 -11.58 1.25
N PHE A 150 -7.52 -11.57 1.03
CA PHE A 150 -6.46 -11.53 2.05
C PHE A 150 -5.92 -10.12 2.32
N CYS A 151 -6.50 -9.07 1.71
CA CYS A 151 -5.94 -7.72 1.81
C CYS A 151 -5.90 -7.24 3.26
N TYR A 152 -4.74 -6.80 3.73
CA TYR A 152 -4.56 -6.29 5.09
C TYR A 152 -5.09 -4.85 5.27
N VAL A 153 -5.50 -4.20 4.19
CA VAL A 153 -5.97 -2.80 4.21
C VAL A 153 -7.47 -2.72 4.50
N ASP A 154 -8.20 -3.80 4.23
CA ASP A 154 -9.66 -3.81 4.22
C ASP A 154 -10.29 -3.26 5.51
N GLU A 155 -9.82 -3.71 6.68
CA GLU A 155 -10.33 -3.30 7.98
C GLU A 155 -10.02 -1.84 8.32
N ARG A 156 -8.87 -1.33 7.86
CA ARG A 156 -8.46 0.07 8.10
C ARG A 156 -9.24 1.03 7.21
N ALA A 157 -9.39 0.66 5.94
CA ALA A 157 -10.21 1.38 4.99
C ALA A 157 -11.70 1.38 5.40
N ASP A 158 -12.23 0.24 5.84
CA ASP A 158 -13.59 0.10 6.37
C ASP A 158 -13.78 0.97 7.63
N LEU A 159 -12.79 1.03 8.53
CA LEU A 159 -12.86 1.88 9.72
C LEU A 159 -13.00 3.36 9.36
N SER A 160 -12.21 3.85 8.40
CA SER A 160 -12.29 5.23 7.91
C SER A 160 -13.67 5.55 7.34
N ARG A 161 -14.24 4.65 6.52
CA ARG A 161 -15.59 4.82 5.99
C ARG A 161 -16.69 4.82 7.05
N GLU A 162 -16.58 3.93 8.03
CA GLU A 162 -17.54 3.87 9.13
C GLU A 162 -17.49 5.15 9.99
N LEU A 163 -16.32 5.75 10.16
CA LEU A 163 -16.18 7.05 10.83
C LEU A 163 -16.87 8.18 10.05
N GLU A 164 -16.91 8.11 8.71
CA GLU A 164 -17.74 9.01 7.88
C GLU A 164 -19.25 8.73 7.96
N GLY A 165 -19.66 7.65 8.63
CA GLY A 165 -21.06 7.23 8.71
C GLY A 165 -21.55 6.41 7.51
N LEU A 166 -20.64 5.96 6.65
CA LEU A 166 -20.99 5.19 5.45
C LEU A 166 -21.34 3.74 5.78
N PRO A 167 -22.23 3.11 4.99
CA PRO A 167 -22.53 1.70 5.15
C PRO A 167 -21.33 0.84 4.80
N ARG A 168 -21.19 -0.27 5.52
CA ARG A 168 -20.20 -1.30 5.24
C ARG A 168 -20.59 -2.07 3.98
N LEU A 169 -19.61 -2.24 3.11
CA LEU A 169 -19.72 -2.99 1.86
C LEU A 169 -18.64 -4.07 1.87
N PRO A 170 -18.87 -5.24 1.24
CA PRO A 170 -17.82 -6.24 1.13
C PRO A 170 -16.57 -5.65 0.45
N TRP A 171 -15.38 -6.04 0.91
CA TRP A 171 -14.14 -5.64 0.25
C TRP A 171 -14.16 -6.02 -1.24
N GLY A 172 -13.63 -5.16 -2.11
CA GLY A 172 -13.78 -5.31 -3.56
C GLY A 172 -15.06 -4.71 -4.15
N ARG A 173 -16.00 -4.22 -3.32
CA ARG A 173 -17.29 -3.66 -3.77
C ARG A 173 -17.42 -2.16 -3.57
N TRP A 174 -16.38 -1.46 -3.15
CA TRP A 174 -16.46 -0.02 -2.99
C TRP A 174 -15.14 0.66 -3.33
N VAL A 175 -15.24 1.86 -3.92
CA VAL A 175 -14.11 2.75 -4.19
C VAL A 175 -14.58 4.20 -4.08
N ASP A 176 -13.77 5.04 -3.44
CA ASP A 176 -13.88 6.49 -3.59
C ASP A 176 -12.78 6.97 -4.56
N VAL A 177 -13.19 7.70 -5.60
CA VAL A 177 -12.34 8.19 -6.69
C VAL A 177 -12.00 9.65 -6.42
N LYS A 178 -10.71 9.97 -6.33
CA LYS A 178 -10.26 11.35 -6.08
C LYS A 178 -10.21 12.14 -7.37
N VAL A 179 -11.35 12.68 -7.78
CA VAL A 179 -11.51 13.29 -9.12
C VAL A 179 -10.66 14.53 -9.34
N ASN A 180 -10.26 15.24 -8.26
CA ASN A 180 -9.39 16.41 -8.31
C ASN A 180 -7.92 16.10 -7.96
N ALA A 181 -7.53 14.82 -7.81
CA ALA A 181 -6.19 14.45 -7.33
C ALA A 181 -5.07 15.07 -8.16
N ALA A 182 -5.16 15.05 -9.50
CA ALA A 182 -4.13 15.63 -10.35
C ALA A 182 -4.04 17.16 -10.23
N GLU A 183 -5.16 17.85 -10.00
CA GLU A 183 -5.16 19.30 -9.76
C GLU A 183 -4.44 19.64 -8.47
N VAL A 184 -4.79 18.95 -7.38
CA VAL A 184 -4.15 19.11 -6.07
C VAL A 184 -2.65 18.80 -6.18
N LEU A 185 -2.30 17.71 -6.86
CA LEU A 185 -0.91 17.29 -7.03
C LEU A 185 -0.07 18.35 -7.75
N ARG A 186 -0.61 19.05 -8.77
CA ARG A 186 0.11 20.12 -9.49
C ARG A 186 0.55 21.26 -8.58
N ARG A 187 -0.18 21.50 -7.49
CA ARG A 187 0.18 22.47 -6.46
C ARG A 187 1.26 21.88 -5.54
N GLU A 188 1.01 20.69 -4.98
CA GLU A 188 1.86 20.08 -3.97
C GLU A 188 3.27 19.73 -4.47
N VAL A 189 3.42 19.30 -5.73
CA VAL A 189 4.75 19.02 -6.31
C VAL A 189 5.67 20.25 -6.36
N ARG A 190 5.12 21.47 -6.25
CA ARG A 190 5.92 22.71 -6.19
C ARG A 190 6.39 23.05 -4.78
N GLU A 191 5.76 22.43 -3.78
CA GLU A 191 6.04 22.66 -2.35
C GLU A 191 7.07 21.66 -1.80
N HIS A 192 7.39 20.63 -2.59
CA HIS A 192 8.30 19.55 -2.22
C HIS A 192 9.42 19.39 -3.24
N PRO A 193 10.66 19.07 -2.81
CA PRO A 193 11.70 18.70 -3.75
C PRO A 193 11.34 17.39 -4.48
N PRO A 194 11.73 17.24 -5.76
CA PRO A 194 11.52 16.00 -6.49
C PRO A 194 12.14 14.80 -5.77
N GLY A 195 11.41 13.69 -5.77
CA GLY A 195 11.79 12.45 -5.12
C GLY A 195 11.04 11.25 -5.65
N ILE A 196 11.12 10.13 -4.94
CA ILE A 196 10.47 8.88 -5.33
C ILE A 196 9.02 8.90 -4.86
N VAL A 197 8.10 8.59 -5.76
CA VAL A 197 6.66 8.57 -5.44
C VAL A 197 6.09 7.17 -5.63
N ARG A 198 5.74 6.51 -4.53
CA ARG A 198 5.05 5.22 -4.55
C ARG A 198 3.60 5.43 -4.97
N MET A 199 3.21 4.84 -6.11
CA MET A 199 1.84 4.88 -6.62
C MET A 199 1.04 3.74 -6.01
N SER A 200 0.46 4.01 -4.84
CA SER A 200 -0.50 3.15 -4.13
C SER A 200 -0.14 1.70 -3.81
N PRO A 201 1.11 1.22 -3.86
CA PRO A 201 1.39 -0.22 -3.99
C PRO A 201 0.93 -1.09 -2.78
N ILE A 202 0.55 -0.44 -1.69
CA ILE A 202 0.30 -1.02 -0.36
C ILE A 202 -1.16 -0.85 0.09
N VAL A 203 -1.90 0.17 -0.38
CA VAL A 203 -3.23 0.51 0.16
C VAL A 203 -4.39 0.50 -0.84
N THR A 204 -4.09 0.60 -2.14
CA THR A 204 -5.08 0.42 -3.22
C THR A 204 -4.35 -0.10 -4.46
N ASP A 205 -5.04 -0.29 -5.58
CA ASP A 205 -4.37 -0.53 -6.85
C ASP A 205 -4.63 0.67 -7.79
N PRO A 206 -3.57 1.34 -8.28
CA PRO A 206 -3.73 2.53 -9.11
C PRO A 206 -4.32 2.19 -10.50
N TYR A 207 -4.25 0.93 -10.92
CA TYR A 207 -4.79 0.46 -12.21
C TYR A 207 -5.97 -0.48 -12.06
N GLN A 208 -6.65 -0.44 -10.90
CA GLN A 208 -7.91 -1.16 -10.70
C GLN A 208 -8.95 -0.85 -11.79
N PRO A 209 -10.00 -1.69 -11.97
CA PRO A 209 -10.90 -1.62 -13.13
C PRO A 209 -11.44 -0.22 -13.48
N LEU A 210 -11.69 0.63 -12.48
CA LEU A 210 -12.19 2.00 -12.66
C LEU A 210 -11.23 2.93 -13.41
N GLU A 211 -9.92 2.65 -13.40
CA GLU A 211 -8.91 3.43 -14.13
C GLU A 211 -9.16 3.42 -15.65
N ARG A 212 -9.87 2.40 -16.18
CA ARG A 212 -10.36 2.38 -17.58
C ARG A 212 -11.12 3.65 -17.96
N ARG A 213 -11.92 4.17 -17.02
CA ARG A 213 -12.80 5.32 -17.20
C ARG A 213 -12.18 6.60 -16.64
N TYR A 214 -11.71 6.55 -15.40
CA TYR A 214 -11.35 7.74 -14.64
C TYR A 214 -9.98 8.30 -14.99
N ARG A 215 -9.02 7.42 -15.30
CA ARG A 215 -7.64 7.81 -15.68
C ARG A 215 -6.95 8.74 -14.66
N VAL A 216 -7.29 8.63 -13.38
CA VAL A 216 -6.75 9.52 -12.33
C VAL A 216 -5.28 9.18 -12.09
N THR A 217 -4.91 7.90 -12.10
CA THR A 217 -3.51 7.49 -12.00
C THR A 217 -2.69 8.07 -13.15
N ARG A 218 -3.19 7.95 -14.39
CA ARG A 218 -2.53 8.54 -15.55
C ARG A 218 -2.28 10.05 -15.38
N GLN A 219 -3.31 10.79 -14.99
CA GLN A 219 -3.19 12.24 -14.80
C GLN A 219 -2.19 12.59 -13.68
N CYS A 220 -2.17 11.82 -12.59
CA CYS A 220 -1.18 11.98 -11.53
C CYS A 220 0.24 11.68 -12.05
N LEU A 221 0.43 10.62 -12.85
CA LEU A 221 1.73 10.30 -13.44
C LEU A 221 2.25 11.41 -14.35
N GLU A 222 1.39 11.98 -15.19
CA GLU A 222 1.76 13.13 -16.05
C GLU A 222 2.29 14.29 -15.19
N VAL A 223 1.60 14.65 -14.11
CA VAL A 223 2.01 15.72 -13.20
C VAL A 223 3.34 15.42 -12.50
N LEU A 224 3.50 14.20 -11.98
CA LEU A 224 4.72 13.80 -11.28
C LEU A 224 5.94 13.83 -12.20
N VAL A 225 5.80 13.23 -13.39
CA VAL A 225 6.87 13.15 -14.37
C VAL A 225 7.24 14.55 -14.88
N ASP A 226 6.27 15.40 -15.17
CA ASP A 226 6.51 16.78 -15.62
C ASP A 226 7.21 17.62 -14.54
N ALA A 227 6.95 17.33 -13.26
CA ALA A 227 7.60 17.98 -12.12
C ALA A 227 8.96 17.35 -11.74
N GLY A 228 9.44 16.33 -12.46
CA GLY A 228 10.72 15.68 -12.21
C GLY A 228 10.73 14.65 -11.06
N PHE A 229 9.56 14.29 -10.53
CA PHE A 229 9.43 13.20 -9.57
C PHE A 229 9.59 11.84 -10.28
N THR A 230 10.00 10.82 -9.53
CA THR A 230 10.23 9.48 -10.06
C THR A 230 9.16 8.52 -9.55
N PRO A 231 8.18 8.11 -10.39
CA PRO A 231 7.15 7.17 -9.98
C PRO A 231 7.71 5.77 -9.75
N MET A 232 7.27 5.13 -8.68
CA MET A 232 7.36 3.69 -8.46
C MET A 232 5.94 3.14 -8.39
N VAL A 233 5.55 2.37 -9.40
CA VAL A 233 4.24 1.74 -9.45
C VAL A 233 4.37 0.27 -9.10
N LEU A 234 3.47 -0.26 -8.28
CA LEU A 234 3.23 -1.71 -8.20
C LEU A 234 1.74 -1.96 -8.35
N THR A 235 1.38 -2.91 -9.21
CA THR A 235 -0.02 -3.19 -9.58
C THR A 235 -0.27 -4.68 -9.81
N ARG A 236 -1.55 -5.05 -9.80
CA ARG A 236 -2.11 -6.34 -10.19
C ARG A 236 -2.86 -6.27 -11.52
N ALA A 237 -2.77 -5.15 -12.24
CA ALA A 237 -3.44 -4.93 -13.50
C ALA A 237 -2.43 -4.71 -14.63
N ALA A 238 -2.67 -5.36 -15.77
CA ALA A 238 -1.89 -5.22 -16.99
C ALA A 238 -2.13 -3.86 -17.69
N ARG A 239 -3.17 -3.11 -17.28
CA ARG A 239 -3.52 -1.81 -17.86
C ARG A 239 -2.41 -0.77 -17.81
N ILE A 240 -1.48 -0.87 -16.86
CA ILE A 240 -0.32 0.02 -16.78
C ILE A 240 0.43 0.18 -18.11
N ARG A 241 0.32 -0.79 -19.03
CA ARG A 241 0.79 -0.69 -20.43
C ARG A 241 0.39 0.61 -21.12
N ASP A 242 -0.82 1.12 -20.87
CA ASP A 242 -1.34 2.36 -21.46
C ASP A 242 -0.47 3.60 -21.10
N ASP A 243 0.29 3.51 -20.01
CA ASP A 243 1.05 4.60 -19.40
C ASP A 243 2.57 4.37 -19.41
N PHE A 244 3.08 3.30 -20.05
CA PHE A 244 4.52 3.08 -20.19
C PHE A 244 5.23 4.24 -20.89
N SER A 245 4.60 4.84 -21.90
CA SER A 245 5.15 6.03 -22.58
C SER A 245 5.32 7.24 -21.65
N ILE A 246 4.48 7.38 -20.61
CA ILE A 246 4.62 8.43 -19.60
C ILE A 246 5.76 8.06 -18.64
N LEU A 247 5.75 6.83 -18.13
CA LEU A 247 6.73 6.34 -17.17
C LEU A 247 8.15 6.35 -17.73
N SER A 248 8.34 6.04 -19.02
CA SER A 248 9.66 6.05 -19.68
C SER A 248 10.27 7.45 -19.78
N ARG A 249 9.49 8.52 -19.58
CA ARG A 249 10.01 9.90 -19.53
C ARG A 249 10.66 10.24 -18.19
N ALA A 250 10.43 9.45 -17.14
CA ALA A 250 11.07 9.62 -15.83
C ALA A 250 12.24 8.65 -15.65
N PRO A 251 13.49 9.14 -15.72
CA PRO A 251 14.66 8.30 -15.48
C PRO A 251 14.59 7.63 -14.10
N GLY A 252 14.72 6.31 -14.08
CA GLY A 252 14.68 5.55 -12.84
C GLY A 252 13.29 5.19 -12.34
N ALA A 253 12.22 5.47 -13.09
CA ALA A 253 10.89 4.97 -12.79
C ALA A 253 10.89 3.44 -12.68
N ILE A 254 10.15 2.92 -11.71
CA ILE A 254 10.05 1.48 -11.42
C ILE A 254 8.62 1.02 -11.67
N VAL A 255 8.49 -0.06 -12.43
CA VAL A 255 7.23 -0.76 -12.67
C VAL A 255 7.28 -2.14 -12.04
N GLY A 256 6.41 -2.35 -11.06
CA GLY A 256 6.25 -3.59 -10.34
C GLY A 256 4.94 -4.29 -10.67
N PHE A 257 4.98 -5.62 -10.69
CA PHE A 257 3.78 -6.44 -10.73
C PHE A 257 3.72 -7.37 -9.53
N SER A 258 2.58 -7.42 -8.84
CA SER A 258 2.32 -8.49 -7.88
C SER A 258 1.93 -9.75 -8.65
N ILE A 259 2.72 -10.81 -8.49
CA ILE A 259 2.55 -12.12 -9.14
C ILE A 259 2.67 -13.21 -8.07
N PRO A 260 1.61 -13.43 -7.26
CA PRO A 260 1.61 -14.36 -6.13
C PRO A 260 1.84 -15.84 -6.48
N THR A 261 1.59 -16.20 -7.74
CA THR A 261 1.54 -17.56 -8.26
C THR A 261 1.57 -17.52 -9.79
N ASP A 262 1.95 -18.64 -10.40
CA ASP A 262 1.82 -18.91 -11.82
C ASP A 262 0.50 -19.62 -12.20
N ASP A 263 -0.39 -19.89 -11.23
CA ASP A 263 -1.69 -20.53 -11.43
C ASP A 263 -2.84 -19.52 -11.38
N ASP A 264 -3.49 -19.31 -12.52
CA ASP A 264 -4.62 -18.39 -12.62
C ASP A 264 -5.86 -18.85 -11.83
N ARG A 265 -5.99 -20.15 -11.55
CA ARG A 265 -7.06 -20.66 -10.67
C ARG A 265 -6.86 -20.18 -9.24
N MET A 266 -5.61 -20.17 -8.76
CA MET A 266 -5.28 -19.59 -7.46
C MET A 266 -5.55 -18.08 -7.46
N ARG A 267 -5.15 -17.36 -8.51
CA ARG A 267 -5.51 -15.93 -8.67
C ARG A 267 -7.01 -15.70 -8.52
N GLN A 268 -7.87 -16.49 -9.17
CA GLN A 268 -9.32 -16.31 -9.09
C GLN A 268 -9.90 -16.48 -7.68
N HIS A 269 -9.32 -17.35 -6.85
CA HIS A 269 -9.77 -17.56 -5.46
C HIS A 269 -9.29 -16.46 -4.50
N PHE A 270 -8.10 -15.89 -4.74
CA PHE A 270 -7.46 -14.99 -3.78
C PHE A 270 -7.52 -13.51 -4.21
N GLU A 271 -7.52 -13.22 -5.51
CA GLU A 271 -7.49 -11.88 -6.12
C GLU A 271 -8.51 -11.78 -7.29
N PRO A 272 -9.82 -11.93 -7.03
CA PRO A 272 -10.82 -12.12 -8.09
C PRO A 272 -10.94 -10.95 -9.08
N GLY A 273 -10.64 -9.72 -8.66
CA GLY A 273 -10.66 -8.53 -9.51
C GLY A 273 -9.31 -8.19 -10.17
N ALA A 274 -8.24 -8.96 -9.91
CA ALA A 274 -6.94 -8.77 -10.56
C ALA A 274 -6.98 -9.24 -12.01
N ASP A 275 -6.08 -8.71 -12.85
CA ASP A 275 -5.93 -9.23 -14.21
C ASP A 275 -5.32 -10.65 -14.19
N PRO A 276 -5.54 -11.47 -15.25
CA PRO A 276 -4.96 -12.80 -15.34
C PRO A 276 -3.45 -12.81 -15.12
N VAL A 277 -2.93 -13.90 -14.54
CA VAL A 277 -1.48 -14.08 -14.30
C VAL A 277 -0.68 -13.88 -15.59
N GLU A 278 -1.14 -14.45 -16.69
CA GLU A 278 -0.50 -14.31 -18.01
C GLU A 278 -0.39 -12.84 -18.45
N ALA A 279 -1.48 -12.09 -18.33
CA ALA A 279 -1.52 -10.69 -18.72
C ALA A 279 -0.56 -9.82 -17.88
N ARG A 280 -0.36 -10.15 -16.59
CA ARG A 280 0.63 -9.49 -15.73
C ARG A 280 2.07 -9.81 -16.15
N LEU A 281 2.36 -11.07 -16.50
CA LEU A 281 3.70 -11.48 -16.93
C LEU A 281 4.06 -10.89 -18.30
N GLU A 282 3.13 -10.85 -19.25
CA GLU A 282 3.30 -10.13 -20.51
C GLU A 282 3.52 -8.62 -20.29
N ALA A 283 2.79 -8.01 -19.34
CA ALA A 283 2.96 -6.59 -19.03
C ALA A 283 4.35 -6.30 -18.41
N LEU A 284 4.86 -7.22 -17.59
CA LEU A 284 6.22 -7.16 -17.04
C LEU A 284 7.26 -7.20 -18.15
N GLU A 285 7.11 -8.14 -19.10
CA GLU A 285 7.98 -8.25 -20.26
C GLU A 285 7.92 -6.99 -21.14
N GLU A 286 6.72 -6.49 -21.43
CA GLU A 286 6.53 -5.26 -22.21
C GLU A 286 7.17 -4.04 -21.53
N ALA A 287 6.95 -3.87 -20.21
CA ALA A 287 7.62 -2.82 -19.44
C ALA A 287 9.14 -2.88 -19.57
N HIS A 288 9.71 -4.09 -19.46
CA HIS A 288 11.14 -4.31 -19.61
C HIS A 288 11.64 -3.92 -21.02
N ARG A 289 10.93 -4.33 -22.08
CA ARG A 289 11.25 -3.93 -23.46
C ARG A 289 11.16 -2.43 -23.71
N HIS A 290 10.31 -1.72 -22.97
CA HIS A 290 10.22 -0.26 -22.95
C HIS A 290 11.37 0.43 -22.20
N GLY A 291 12.35 -0.33 -21.69
CA GLY A 291 13.51 0.18 -20.97
C GLY A 291 13.19 0.62 -19.54
N LEU A 292 12.01 0.29 -19.02
CA LEU A 292 11.64 0.57 -17.64
C LEU A 292 12.35 -0.38 -16.69
N ARG A 293 12.66 0.10 -15.48
CA ARG A 293 13.12 -0.77 -14.42
C ARG A 293 11.93 -1.55 -13.88
N THR A 294 12.10 -2.85 -13.79
CA THR A 294 11.00 -3.76 -13.51
C THR A 294 11.28 -4.59 -12.27
N CYS A 295 10.22 -4.84 -11.48
CA CYS A 295 10.28 -5.75 -10.35
C CYS A 295 9.04 -6.65 -10.29
N ALA A 296 9.14 -7.75 -9.56
CA ALA A 296 8.01 -8.62 -9.27
C ALA A 296 7.86 -8.83 -7.77
N VAL A 297 6.62 -8.90 -7.31
CA VAL A 297 6.28 -9.16 -5.90
C VAL A 297 5.51 -10.47 -5.82
N ILE A 298 6.19 -11.51 -5.35
CA ILE A 298 5.63 -12.83 -5.06
C ILE A 298 5.14 -12.80 -3.61
N GLN A 299 4.09 -12.02 -3.39
CA GLN A 299 3.43 -11.88 -2.09
C GLN A 299 1.92 -11.71 -2.25
N PRO A 300 1.12 -12.51 -1.54
CA PRO A 300 1.55 -13.65 -0.73
C PRO A 300 2.05 -14.79 -1.61
N MET A 301 3.01 -15.61 -1.15
CA MET A 301 3.29 -16.88 -1.83
C MET A 301 2.04 -17.77 -1.77
N LEU A 302 1.52 -18.16 -2.94
CA LEU A 302 0.41 -19.11 -3.10
C LEU A 302 0.92 -20.41 -3.77
N PRO A 303 0.16 -21.51 -3.79
CA PRO A 303 0.56 -22.71 -4.53
C PRO A 303 0.94 -22.37 -5.98
N MET A 304 2.10 -22.88 -6.42
CA MET A 304 2.69 -22.53 -7.72
C MET A 304 3.68 -23.61 -8.19
N ASN A 305 4.10 -23.54 -9.46
CA ASN A 305 5.34 -24.16 -9.90
C ASN A 305 6.47 -23.10 -9.87
N VAL A 306 7.37 -23.24 -8.88
CA VAL A 306 8.44 -22.26 -8.64
C VAL A 306 9.32 -22.06 -9.87
N GLU A 307 9.79 -23.14 -10.48
CA GLU A 307 10.70 -23.06 -11.63
C GLU A 307 10.03 -22.36 -12.82
N ARG A 308 8.77 -22.72 -13.12
CA ARG A 308 8.00 -22.08 -14.20
C ARG A 308 7.77 -20.60 -13.94
N LEU A 309 7.41 -20.21 -12.71
CA LEU A 309 7.25 -18.79 -12.36
C LEU A 309 8.58 -18.04 -12.54
N VAL A 310 9.66 -18.61 -12.02
CA VAL A 310 11.00 -18.01 -12.05
C VAL A 310 11.50 -17.84 -13.49
N ASP A 311 11.35 -18.85 -14.34
CA ASP A 311 11.72 -18.78 -15.77
C ASP A 311 11.02 -17.64 -16.51
N ARG A 312 9.80 -17.32 -16.08
CA ARG A 312 8.98 -16.29 -16.70
C ARG A 312 9.20 -14.89 -16.14
N VAL A 313 9.65 -14.78 -14.89
CA VAL A 313 9.86 -13.51 -14.21
C VAL A 313 11.30 -13.05 -14.33
N ALA A 314 12.26 -13.95 -14.14
CA ALA A 314 13.68 -13.61 -14.00
C ALA A 314 14.27 -12.86 -15.20
N PRO A 315 13.94 -13.17 -16.47
CA PRO A 315 14.46 -12.42 -17.62
C PRO A 315 14.05 -10.95 -17.62
N PHE A 316 12.95 -10.61 -16.95
CA PHE A 316 12.30 -9.30 -17.04
C PHE A 316 12.20 -8.58 -15.71
N ALA A 317 12.78 -9.08 -14.62
CA ALA A 317 12.73 -8.43 -13.30
C ALA A 317 14.15 -8.23 -12.74
N SER A 318 14.45 -7.00 -12.32
CA SER A 318 15.76 -6.65 -11.74
C SER A 318 15.85 -7.02 -10.25
N VAL A 319 14.71 -7.12 -9.59
CA VAL A 319 14.56 -7.47 -8.17
C VAL A 319 13.20 -8.13 -7.97
N VAL A 320 13.15 -9.07 -7.04
CA VAL A 320 11.91 -9.70 -6.59
C VAL A 320 11.72 -9.55 -5.09
N ARG A 321 10.47 -9.51 -4.63
CA ARG A 321 10.12 -9.66 -3.21
C ARG A 321 9.39 -10.96 -3.03
N VAL A 322 9.81 -11.76 -2.06
CA VAL A 322 9.24 -13.05 -1.74
C VAL A 322 8.78 -13.02 -0.29
N ASP A 323 7.48 -13.18 -0.08
CA ASP A 323 6.92 -13.03 1.24
C ASP A 323 5.64 -13.86 1.43
N ARG A 324 5.35 -14.20 2.68
CA ARG A 324 4.27 -15.13 3.03
C ARG A 324 2.90 -14.46 3.05
N MET A 325 1.88 -15.29 3.18
CA MET A 325 0.55 -14.83 3.59
C MET A 325 0.58 -14.36 5.04
N TYR A 326 -0.06 -13.22 5.29
CA TYR A 326 -0.31 -12.70 6.63
C TYR A 326 -1.74 -12.96 7.06
N ARG A 327 -2.03 -12.69 8.34
CA ARG A 327 -3.39 -12.79 8.90
C ARG A 327 -3.99 -14.18 8.64
N MET A 328 -3.23 -15.24 8.95
CA MET A 328 -3.63 -16.62 8.73
C MET A 328 -4.93 -16.98 9.49
N ASP A 329 -5.24 -16.27 10.57
CA ASP A 329 -6.53 -16.30 11.28
C ASP A 329 -7.72 -16.07 10.34
N ARG A 330 -7.55 -15.22 9.32
CA ARG A 330 -8.56 -14.93 8.29
C ARG A 330 -8.30 -15.67 7.00
N ALA A 331 -7.04 -15.75 6.58
CA ALA A 331 -6.68 -16.26 5.26
C ALA A 331 -6.83 -17.79 5.13
N ARG A 332 -6.77 -18.56 6.23
CA ARG A 332 -6.82 -20.04 6.18
C ARG A 332 -8.07 -20.58 5.47
N ALA A 333 -9.23 -19.95 5.72
CA ALA A 333 -10.47 -20.31 5.05
C ALA A 333 -10.42 -20.12 3.52
N LEU A 334 -9.56 -19.23 3.01
CA LEU A 334 -9.35 -19.05 1.57
C LEU A 334 -8.65 -20.26 0.97
N TYR A 335 -7.62 -20.77 1.63
CA TYR A 335 -6.90 -21.99 1.22
C TYR A 335 -7.81 -23.21 1.28
N ASP A 336 -8.66 -23.33 2.31
CA ASP A 336 -9.63 -24.41 2.42
C ASP A 336 -10.61 -24.41 1.23
N ARG A 337 -11.18 -23.23 0.89
CA ARG A 337 -12.08 -23.08 -0.26
C ARG A 337 -11.38 -23.32 -1.61
N ALA A 338 -10.11 -22.96 -1.72
CA ALA A 338 -9.30 -23.21 -2.91
C ALA A 338 -8.79 -24.66 -3.01
N GLY A 339 -9.12 -25.53 -2.04
CA GLY A 339 -8.71 -26.93 -2.03
C GLY A 339 -7.21 -27.13 -1.75
N CYS A 340 -6.55 -26.15 -1.14
CA CYS A 340 -5.11 -26.14 -0.89
C CYS A 340 -4.77 -25.85 0.58
N ALA A 341 -5.56 -26.37 1.52
CA ALA A 341 -5.36 -26.22 2.97
C ALA A 341 -3.92 -26.51 3.45
N TRP A 342 -3.22 -27.44 2.80
CA TRP A 342 -1.82 -27.77 3.07
C TRP A 342 -0.84 -26.59 2.87
N ALA A 343 -1.22 -25.61 2.05
CA ALA A 343 -0.46 -24.39 1.79
C ALA A 343 -0.75 -23.27 2.80
N ALA A 344 -1.62 -23.52 3.78
CA ALA A 344 -1.86 -22.61 4.90
C ALA A 344 -0.91 -22.87 6.09
N GLU A 345 0.16 -23.65 5.91
CA GLU A 345 1.10 -24.06 6.94
C GLU A 345 2.44 -23.32 6.82
N ASP A 346 3.11 -23.06 7.95
CA ASP A 346 4.44 -22.40 7.97
C ASP A 346 5.46 -23.11 7.08
N ALA A 347 5.45 -24.44 7.11
CA ALA A 347 6.35 -25.26 6.33
C ALA A 347 6.19 -25.05 4.80
N PHE A 348 5.00 -24.69 4.31
CA PHE A 348 4.82 -24.32 2.90
C PHE A 348 5.55 -23.02 2.57
N PHE A 349 5.34 -21.98 3.39
CA PHE A 349 5.95 -20.67 3.16
C PHE A 349 7.47 -20.73 3.27
N GLU A 350 8.01 -21.45 4.25
CA GLU A 350 9.47 -21.59 4.45
C GLU A 350 10.14 -22.28 3.26
N ARG A 351 9.58 -23.43 2.82
CA ARG A 351 10.12 -24.16 1.66
C ARG A 351 10.01 -23.35 0.38
N THR A 352 8.83 -22.81 0.09
CA THR A 352 8.58 -22.04 -1.14
C THR A 352 9.47 -20.81 -1.21
N ALA A 353 9.67 -20.11 -0.09
CA ALA A 353 10.56 -18.96 -0.04
C ALA A 353 12.02 -19.34 -0.30
N ALA A 354 12.50 -20.44 0.30
CA ALA A 354 13.86 -20.93 0.07
C ALA A 354 14.07 -21.32 -1.40
N GLU A 355 13.12 -22.02 -1.99
CA GLU A 355 13.15 -22.43 -3.40
C GLU A 355 13.13 -21.20 -4.34
N LEU A 356 12.20 -20.26 -4.15
CA LEU A 356 12.12 -19.04 -4.95
C LEU A 356 13.41 -18.22 -4.87
N ARG A 357 13.91 -17.96 -3.66
CA ARG A 357 15.15 -17.20 -3.47
C ARG A 357 16.34 -17.87 -4.15
N SER A 358 16.48 -19.19 -4.00
CA SER A 358 17.55 -19.95 -4.65
C SER A 358 17.45 -19.91 -6.17
N ALA A 359 16.24 -20.13 -6.71
CA ALA A 359 16.00 -20.18 -8.16
C ALA A 359 16.17 -18.82 -8.84
N PHE A 360 15.75 -17.71 -8.19
CA PHE A 360 16.01 -16.36 -8.67
C PHE A 360 17.49 -15.99 -8.60
N ALA A 361 18.18 -16.33 -7.49
CA ALA A 361 19.61 -16.09 -7.35
C ALA A 361 20.42 -16.84 -8.41
N ALA A 362 20.05 -18.08 -8.75
CA ALA A 362 20.68 -18.86 -9.82
C ALA A 362 20.55 -18.19 -11.21
N ARG A 363 19.53 -17.33 -11.40
CA ARG A 363 19.32 -16.53 -12.61
C ARG A 363 19.81 -15.08 -12.48
N GLY A 364 20.56 -14.76 -11.42
CA GLY A 364 21.15 -13.44 -11.19
C GLY A 364 20.17 -12.37 -10.71
N VAL A 365 18.97 -12.75 -10.26
CA VAL A 365 17.95 -11.82 -9.76
C VAL A 365 18.01 -11.75 -8.24
N ARG A 366 18.12 -10.53 -7.71
CA ARG A 366 18.16 -10.28 -6.26
C ARG A 366 16.76 -10.43 -5.65
N ALA A 367 16.69 -11.09 -4.50
CA ALA A 367 15.45 -11.24 -3.73
C ALA A 367 15.47 -10.35 -2.47
N ASP A 368 14.31 -9.82 -2.10
CA ASP A 368 14.00 -9.13 -0.83
C ASP A 368 14.70 -7.78 -0.59
N GLU A 369 15.09 -7.10 -1.67
CA GLU A 369 15.68 -5.76 -1.63
C GLU A 369 14.70 -4.62 -2.00
N LEU A 370 13.40 -4.93 -2.13
CA LEU A 370 12.38 -3.93 -2.50
C LEU A 370 12.05 -2.92 -1.39
N ASP A 371 12.40 -3.24 -0.14
CA ASP A 371 12.23 -2.33 1.00
C ASP A 371 13.39 -1.32 1.10
N ASP A 372 14.52 -1.57 0.42
CA ASP A 372 15.59 -0.61 0.17
C ASP A 372 15.48 -0.04 -1.25
N LEU A 373 14.48 0.82 -1.44
CA LEU A 373 14.22 1.49 -2.72
C LEU A 373 15.44 2.26 -3.26
N ALA A 374 16.30 2.76 -2.37
CA ALA A 374 17.52 3.46 -2.74
C ALA A 374 18.57 2.51 -3.32
N ALA A 375 18.70 1.29 -2.78
CA ALA A 375 19.54 0.23 -3.36
C ALA A 375 18.98 -0.31 -4.67
N ALA A 376 17.66 -0.49 -4.77
CA ALA A 376 16.99 -0.89 -6.01
C ALA A 376 17.22 0.13 -7.15
N MET A 377 17.29 1.43 -6.82
CA MET A 377 17.56 2.49 -7.80
C MET A 377 19.04 2.68 -8.17
N LYS A 378 19.99 2.20 -7.37
CA LYS A 378 21.43 2.23 -7.71
C LYS A 378 21.84 1.10 -8.65
N ALA A 379 21.09 0.01 -8.70
CA ALA A 379 21.27 -1.03 -9.69
C ALA A 379 20.87 -0.48 -11.07
N GLY A 380 21.83 -0.46 -12.01
CA GLY A 380 21.53 -0.18 -13.42
C GLY A 380 20.54 -1.19 -14.00
N PRO A 381 20.00 -0.94 -15.20
CA PRO A 381 19.13 -1.92 -15.86
C PRO A 381 19.84 -3.28 -15.98
N PRO A 382 19.09 -4.40 -16.04
CA PRO A 382 19.67 -5.71 -16.32
C PRO A 382 20.54 -5.61 -17.57
N ARG A 383 21.76 -6.16 -17.51
CA ARG A 383 22.58 -6.28 -18.71
C ARG A 383 21.89 -7.33 -19.59
N GLY A 384 21.42 -6.88 -20.76
CA GLY A 384 20.74 -7.73 -21.75
C GLY A 384 21.63 -8.80 -22.36
#